data_AF-A0A9N9ET31-F1
#
_entry.id   AF-A0A9N9ET31-F1
#
_cell.length_a   1.000
_cell.length_b   1.000
_cell.length_c   1.000
_cell.angle_alpha   90.00
_cell.angle_beta   90.00
_cell.angle_gamma   90.00
#
_symmetry.space_group_name_H-M   'P 1'
#
loop_
_entity.id
_entity.type
_entity.pdbx_description
1 polymer ?
#
loop_
_entity_poly.entity_id
_entity_poly.type
_entity_poly.pdbx_seq_one_letter_code
_entity_poly.pdbx_strand_id
1 'polypeptide(L)'
;QIIFNRMLIDPEEQQYYTLAGKWLSDSVQVFESDDVEFVTLNLKLRLSGGKGGFGSMLRAQGGKMASQKTTNFEACRDLNVNNNYRLADHLEQEPERQRARKERVLKKIEEGMAEHPTKKIRFDDTEYLKASEEMKEKIHVAVFEVDTNLRYFRDVVESGSDSSDDDVSDTDSGD
;
A
#
# COMPACT_ATOMS: atom_id res chain seq x y z
N GLN A 1 35.65 11.55 -19.45
CA GLN A 1 34.67 10.46 -19.63
C GLN A 1 33.31 11.15 -19.63
N ILE A 2 32.55 11.12 -20.74
CA ILE A 2 31.28 11.87 -20.80
C ILE A 2 30.18 10.94 -20.32
N ILE A 3 29.72 11.15 -19.08
CA ILE A 3 28.78 10.23 -18.42
C ILE A 3 27.33 10.67 -18.66
N PHE A 4 27.06 11.98 -18.70
CA PHE A 4 25.70 12.52 -18.71
C PHE A 4 24.95 12.41 -20.07
N ASN A 5 25.67 12.32 -21.20
CA ASN A 5 25.07 12.36 -22.55
C ASN A 5 24.59 11.00 -23.08
N ARG A 6 24.62 9.93 -22.27
CA ARG A 6 24.22 8.57 -22.71
C ARG A 6 22.76 8.23 -22.42
N MET A 7 22.04 9.05 -21.65
CA MET A 7 20.64 8.79 -21.28
C MET A 7 19.68 9.79 -21.94
N LEU A 8 18.42 9.39 -22.09
CA LEU A 8 17.31 10.22 -22.57
C LEU A 8 16.78 11.23 -21.53
N ILE A 9 17.51 11.40 -20.42
CA ILE A 9 17.18 12.29 -19.32
C ILE A 9 18.04 13.54 -19.47
N ASP A 10 17.50 14.73 -19.18
CA ASP A 10 18.29 15.96 -19.20
C ASP A 10 19.48 15.87 -18.21
N PRO A 11 20.73 16.14 -18.63
CA PRO A 11 21.88 16.20 -17.74
C PRO A 11 21.66 17.01 -16.45
N GLU A 12 20.84 18.06 -16.48
CA GLU A 12 20.55 18.89 -15.29
C GLU A 12 19.71 18.18 -14.23
N GLU A 13 18.98 17.13 -14.64
CA GLU A 13 18.13 16.30 -13.79
C GLU A 13 18.84 15.03 -13.30
N GLN A 14 20.03 14.72 -13.83
CA GLN A 14 20.81 13.54 -13.48
C GLN A 14 21.76 13.81 -12.30
N GLN A 15 21.81 12.87 -11.35
CA GLN A 15 22.78 12.87 -10.26
C GLN A 15 23.45 11.50 -10.14
N TYR A 16 24.75 11.43 -10.44
CA TYR A 16 25.55 10.23 -10.28
C TYR A 16 26.36 10.27 -8.98
N TYR A 17 26.37 9.16 -8.25
CA TYR A 17 27.19 8.98 -7.07
C TYR A 17 27.70 7.55 -6.96
N THR A 18 28.87 7.38 -6.34
CA THR A 18 29.44 6.07 -6.03
C THR A 18 28.72 5.41 -4.86
N LEU A 19 28.96 4.13 -4.61
CA LEU A 19 28.46 3.44 -3.41
C LEU A 19 28.89 4.12 -2.10
N ALA A 20 30.04 4.81 -2.10
CA ALA A 20 30.53 5.59 -0.96
C ALA A 20 29.86 6.97 -0.82
N GLY A 21 28.91 7.32 -1.71
CA GLY A 21 28.21 8.60 -1.67
C GLY A 21 28.99 9.79 -2.23
N LYS A 22 30.12 9.55 -2.92
CA LYS A 22 30.88 10.59 -3.62
C LYS A 22 30.13 11.00 -4.89
N TRP A 23 29.86 12.29 -5.03
CA TRP A 23 29.24 12.87 -6.20
C TRP A 23 30.21 12.86 -7.38
N LEU A 24 29.70 12.53 -8.56
CA LEU A 24 30.48 12.51 -9.79
C LEU A 24 30.13 13.68 -10.69
N SER A 25 31.15 14.31 -11.23
CA SER A 25 31.09 15.29 -12.31
C SER A 25 31.97 14.80 -13.46
N ASP A 26 31.79 15.34 -14.67
CA ASP A 26 32.58 14.93 -15.86
C ASP A 26 34.10 15.13 -15.70
N SER A 27 34.51 15.96 -14.75
CA SER A 27 35.91 16.24 -14.38
C SER A 27 36.50 15.23 -13.38
N VAL A 28 35.68 14.43 -12.70
CA VAL A 28 36.15 13.49 -11.68
C VAL A 28 36.42 12.14 -12.34
N GLN A 29 37.66 11.65 -12.20
CA GLN A 29 37.99 10.29 -12.61
C GLN A 29 37.30 9.30 -11.67
N VAL A 30 36.47 8.44 -12.24
CA VAL A 30 35.71 7.41 -11.52
C VAL A 30 36.62 6.25 -11.08
N PHE A 31 37.69 6.01 -11.85
CA PHE A 31 38.70 5.00 -11.59
C PHE A 31 39.93 5.71 -11.01
N GLU A 32 40.22 5.48 -9.72
CA GLU A 32 41.40 6.02 -9.05
C GLU A 32 42.64 5.12 -9.25
N SER A 33 42.45 3.90 -9.75
CA SER A 33 43.50 2.89 -9.98
C SER A 33 43.11 1.95 -11.12
N ASP A 34 44.09 1.55 -11.94
CA ASP A 34 43.89 0.68 -13.12
C ASP A 34 43.48 -0.77 -12.76
N ASP A 35 43.63 -1.16 -11.49
CA ASP A 35 43.31 -2.51 -10.99
C ASP A 35 41.80 -2.73 -10.73
N VAL A 36 40.97 -1.71 -10.93
CA VAL A 36 39.51 -1.80 -10.66
C VAL A 36 38.77 -2.09 -11.96
N GLU A 37 38.37 -3.36 -12.14
CA GLU A 37 37.70 -3.85 -13.35
C GLU A 37 36.27 -3.28 -13.53
N PHE A 38 35.56 -2.99 -12.43
CA PHE A 38 34.22 -2.40 -12.48
C PHE A 38 33.95 -1.45 -11.31
N VAL A 39 33.21 -0.38 -11.59
CA VAL A 39 32.73 0.58 -10.58
C VAL A 39 31.21 0.69 -10.65
N THR A 40 30.55 0.45 -9.51
CA THR A 40 29.09 0.59 -9.40
C THR A 40 28.72 2.05 -9.15
N LEU A 41 27.89 2.58 -10.04
CA LEU A 41 27.34 3.94 -9.93
C LEU A 41 25.84 3.88 -9.68
N ASN A 42 25.36 4.81 -8.86
CA ASN A 42 23.94 5.01 -8.65
C ASN A 42 23.52 6.31 -9.35
N LEU A 43 22.46 6.22 -10.16
CA LEU A 43 21.79 7.38 -10.75
C LEU A 43 20.55 7.72 -9.92
N LYS A 44 20.44 8.98 -9.51
CA LYS A 44 19.21 9.57 -8.97
C LYS A 44 18.70 10.67 -9.89
N LEU A 45 17.39 10.70 -10.07
CA LEU A 45 16.70 11.79 -10.74
C LEU A 45 16.38 12.89 -9.73
N ARG A 46 16.58 14.14 -10.15
CA ARG A 46 16.13 15.31 -9.39
C ARG A 46 14.65 15.47 -9.63
N LEU A 47 13.85 15.19 -8.62
CA LEU A 47 12.43 15.55 -8.66
C LEU A 47 12.30 17.06 -8.48
N SER A 48 11.43 17.70 -9.25
CA SER A 48 11.02 19.10 -9.11
C SER A 48 10.21 19.29 -7.82
N GLY A 49 10.91 19.20 -6.68
CA GLY A 49 10.31 19.26 -5.34
C GLY A 49 11.19 20.03 -4.38
N GLY A 50 10.80 21.26 -4.08
CA GLY A 50 11.40 22.07 -3.01
C GLY A 50 11.23 21.39 -1.66
N LYS A 51 12.33 21.31 -0.90
CA LYS A 51 12.47 20.94 0.53
C LYS A 51 11.17 20.40 1.17
N GLY A 52 10.99 19.08 1.03
CA GLY A 52 9.74 18.37 1.29
C GLY A 52 9.22 18.41 2.73
N GLY A 53 8.09 17.69 2.90
CA GLY A 53 7.25 17.66 4.10
C GLY A 53 7.95 17.38 5.44
N PHE A 54 9.20 16.91 5.44
CA PHE A 54 10.01 16.78 6.65
C PHE A 54 10.27 18.15 7.32
N GLY A 55 10.57 19.20 6.55
CA GLY A 55 10.79 20.54 7.10
C GLY A 55 9.52 21.18 7.66
N SER A 56 8.36 20.92 7.04
CA SER A 56 7.06 21.33 7.61
C SER A 56 6.69 20.49 8.83
N MET A 57 7.02 19.20 8.85
CA MET A 57 6.81 18.34 10.02
C MET A 57 7.66 18.80 11.22
N LEU A 58 8.93 19.16 11.01
CA LEU A 58 9.78 19.74 12.05
C LEU A 58 9.24 21.07 12.57
N ARG A 59 8.77 21.97 11.69
CA ARG A 59 8.12 23.22 12.11
C ARG A 59 6.83 22.97 12.90
N ALA A 60 6.01 21.99 12.48
CA ALA A 60 4.79 21.62 13.18
C ALA A 60 5.08 21.02 14.57
N GLN A 61 6.15 20.23 14.71
CA GLN A 61 6.56 19.67 16.00
C GLN A 61 7.18 20.74 16.91
N GLY A 62 8.10 21.56 16.39
CA GLY A 62 8.75 22.64 17.14
C GLY A 62 7.76 23.69 17.66
N GLY A 63 6.73 24.03 16.87
CA GLY A 63 5.67 24.94 17.31
C GLY A 63 4.86 24.40 18.49
N LYS A 64 4.58 23.09 18.51
CA LYS A 64 3.87 22.44 19.63
C LYS A 64 4.69 22.47 20.92
N MET A 65 5.99 22.19 20.83
CA MET A 65 6.89 22.18 21.99
C MET A 65 7.13 23.59 22.55
N ALA A 66 7.25 24.61 21.69
CA ALA A 66 7.42 25.99 22.13
C ALA A 66 6.13 26.62 22.69
N SER A 67 4.97 26.22 22.19
CA SER A 67 3.66 26.75 22.62
C SER A 67 3.09 26.05 23.86
N GLN A 68 3.49 24.82 24.16
CA GLN A 68 3.07 24.15 25.38
C GLN A 68 3.86 24.70 26.57
N LYS A 69 3.25 25.65 27.31
CA LYS A 69 3.70 26.00 28.66
C LYS A 69 3.75 24.73 29.49
N THR A 70 4.93 24.35 29.96
CA THR A 70 5.13 23.22 30.85
C THR A 70 4.35 23.49 32.14
N THR A 71 3.26 22.75 32.38
CA THR A 71 2.49 22.84 33.62
C THR A 71 3.06 21.93 34.72
N ASN A 72 4.13 21.21 34.43
CA ASN A 72 4.83 20.34 35.39
C ASN A 72 5.81 21.16 36.28
N PHE A 73 5.27 22.12 37.03
CA PHE A 73 5.98 22.81 38.11
C PHE A 73 5.86 22.08 39.45
N GLU A 74 5.10 20.98 39.52
CA GLU A 74 4.89 20.19 40.73
C GLU A 74 6.15 19.43 41.18
N ALA A 75 7.12 19.25 40.28
CA ALA A 75 8.42 18.65 40.61
C ALA A 75 9.42 19.64 41.23
N CYS A 76 9.12 20.95 41.23
CA CYS A 76 9.91 21.93 41.97
C CYS A 76 9.62 21.76 43.46
N ARG A 77 10.62 21.22 44.15
CA ARG A 77 10.63 20.87 45.56
C ARG A 77 10.64 22.12 46.45
N ASP A 78 9.55 22.88 46.44
CA ASP A 78 9.33 23.96 47.40
C ASP A 78 8.83 23.36 48.72
N LEU A 79 9.62 23.53 49.78
CA LEU A 79 9.45 22.99 51.13
C LEU A 79 8.33 23.72 51.90
N ASN A 80 7.22 24.02 51.25
CA ASN A 80 6.09 24.70 51.89
C ASN A 80 5.03 23.69 52.34
N VAL A 81 4.54 23.92 53.57
CA VAL A 81 3.62 23.11 54.40
C VAL A 81 2.34 22.64 53.67
N ASN A 82 2.04 23.23 52.52
CA ASN A 82 0.91 22.92 51.63
C ASN A 82 0.88 21.46 51.11
N ASN A 83 2.02 20.78 51.01
CA ASN A 83 2.06 19.40 50.50
C ASN A 83 1.44 18.38 51.48
N ASN A 84 1.52 18.63 52.79
CA ASN A 84 0.89 17.75 53.79
C ASN A 84 -0.63 17.89 53.78
N TYR A 85 -1.15 19.11 53.63
CA TYR A 85 -2.59 19.35 53.48
C TYR A 85 -3.13 18.72 52.18
N ARG A 86 -2.41 18.86 51.06
CA ARG A 86 -2.77 18.19 49.79
C ARG A 86 -2.77 16.68 49.88
N LEU A 87 -1.84 16.09 50.63
CA LEU A 87 -1.81 14.64 50.85
C LEU A 87 -3.00 14.18 51.70
N ALA A 88 -3.35 14.95 52.74
CA ALA A 88 -4.54 14.69 53.57
C ALA A 88 -5.82 14.79 52.75
N ASP A 89 -6.01 15.87 51.98
CA ASP A 89 -7.16 16.06 51.09
C ASP A 89 -7.25 14.93 50.05
N HIS A 90 -6.10 14.49 49.50
CA HIS A 90 -6.07 13.40 48.54
C HIS A 90 -6.47 12.06 49.17
N LEU A 91 -6.02 11.77 50.40
CA LEU A 91 -6.40 10.57 51.15
C LEU A 91 -7.89 10.58 51.53
N GLU A 92 -8.46 11.74 51.84
CA GLU A 92 -9.90 11.88 52.12
C GLU A 92 -10.76 11.67 50.86
N GLN A 93 -10.25 12.06 49.67
CA GLN A 93 -10.95 11.92 48.40
C GLN A 93 -10.76 10.54 47.72
N GLU A 94 -9.79 9.72 48.17
CA GLU A 94 -9.58 8.34 47.70
C GLU A 94 -10.85 7.46 47.72
N PRO A 95 -11.62 7.35 48.82
CA PRO A 95 -12.81 6.49 48.85
C PRO A 95 -13.88 6.92 47.85
N GLU A 96 -14.06 8.23 47.64
CA GLU A 96 -15.02 8.76 46.67
C GLU A 96 -14.56 8.47 45.23
N ARG A 97 -13.28 8.68 44.92
CA ARG A 97 -12.69 8.33 43.63
C ARG A 97 -12.78 6.85 43.32
N GLN A 98 -12.58 5.98 44.30
CA GLN A 98 -12.71 4.53 44.12
C GLN A 98 -14.16 4.12 43.88
N ARG A 99 -15.13 4.74 44.55
CA ARG A 99 -16.56 4.51 44.29
C ARG A 99 -16.94 4.95 42.87
N ALA A 100 -16.56 6.16 42.47
CA ALA A 100 -16.82 6.68 41.12
C ALA A 100 -16.16 5.79 40.04
N ARG A 101 -14.94 5.28 40.28
CA ARG A 101 -14.28 4.35 39.35
C ARG A 101 -15.05 3.04 39.22
N LYS A 102 -15.52 2.46 40.33
CA LYS A 102 -16.32 1.23 40.32
C LYS A 102 -17.63 1.43 39.57
N GLU A 103 -18.31 2.55 39.80
CA GLU A 103 -19.57 2.87 39.11
C GLU A 103 -19.37 3.03 37.59
N ARG A 104 -18.30 3.72 37.16
CA ARG A 104 -17.97 3.85 35.73
C ARG A 104 -17.65 2.50 35.08
N VAL A 105 -17.01 1.59 35.80
CA VAL A 105 -16.72 0.24 35.32
C VAL A 105 -18.02 -0.55 35.21
N LEU A 106 -18.87 -0.53 36.24
CA LEU A 106 -20.19 -1.18 36.23
C LEU A 106 -21.05 -0.70 35.07
N LYS A 107 -21.15 0.62 34.86
CA LYS A 107 -21.92 1.20 33.76
C LYS A 107 -21.43 0.76 32.39
N LYS A 108 -20.10 0.69 32.19
CA LYS A 108 -19.52 0.18 30.93
C LYS A 108 -19.79 -1.30 30.71
N ILE A 109 -19.76 -2.10 31.77
CA ILE A 109 -20.10 -3.53 31.69
C ILE A 109 -21.58 -3.69 31.31
N GLU A 110 -22.47 -2.92 31.93
CA GLU A 110 -23.90 -2.92 31.62
C GLU A 110 -24.17 -2.45 30.18
N GLU A 111 -23.56 -1.35 29.75
CA GLU A 111 -23.65 -0.85 28.37
C GLU A 111 -23.10 -1.85 27.34
N GLY A 112 -22.05 -2.60 27.68
CA GLY A 112 -21.45 -3.61 26.80
C GLY A 112 -22.18 -4.97 26.79
N MET A 113 -22.92 -5.30 27.86
CA MET A 113 -23.79 -6.48 27.91
C MET A 113 -25.15 -6.23 27.27
N ALA A 114 -25.58 -4.97 27.13
CA ALA A 114 -26.77 -4.63 26.39
C ALA A 114 -26.58 -5.00 24.91
N GLU A 115 -27.41 -5.90 24.40
CA GLU A 115 -27.37 -6.32 23.01
C GLU A 115 -27.68 -5.12 22.11
N HIS A 116 -26.66 -4.62 21.41
CA HIS A 116 -26.84 -3.55 20.46
C HIS A 116 -27.75 -4.04 19.33
N PRO A 117 -28.79 -3.27 18.93
CA PRO A 117 -29.65 -3.68 17.83
C PRO A 117 -28.79 -3.73 16.57
N THR A 118 -28.47 -4.94 16.11
CA THR A 118 -27.85 -5.15 14.81
C THR A 118 -28.86 -4.64 13.79
N LYS A 119 -28.63 -3.44 13.24
CA LYS A 119 -29.43 -2.94 12.12
C LYS A 119 -29.23 -3.94 10.98
N LYS A 120 -30.24 -4.76 10.72
CA LYS A 120 -30.27 -5.65 9.56
C LYS A 120 -30.42 -4.77 8.33
N ILE A 121 -29.30 -4.31 7.78
CA ILE A 121 -29.27 -3.56 6.52
C ILE A 121 -29.66 -4.57 5.44
N ARG A 122 -30.87 -4.45 4.89
CA ARG A 122 -31.24 -5.18 3.67
C ARG A 122 -30.73 -4.38 2.48
N PHE A 123 -30.06 -5.08 1.57
CA PHE A 123 -29.63 -4.52 0.30
C PHE A 123 -30.84 -4.49 -0.63
N ASP A 124 -31.46 -3.32 -0.80
CA ASP A 124 -32.69 -3.10 -1.58
C ASP A 124 -32.43 -2.09 -2.71
N ASP A 125 -31.42 -2.40 -3.53
CA ASP A 125 -31.04 -1.58 -4.68
C ASP A 125 -31.49 -2.25 -5.98
N THR A 126 -32.68 -1.88 -6.45
CA THR A 126 -33.29 -2.47 -7.64
C THR A 126 -32.55 -2.16 -8.94
N GLU A 127 -31.83 -1.03 -9.00
CA GLU A 127 -31.05 -0.65 -10.19
C GLU A 127 -29.81 -1.53 -10.33
N TYR A 128 -29.11 -1.76 -9.21
CA TYR A 128 -27.95 -2.67 -9.18
C TYR A 128 -28.32 -4.10 -9.58
N LEU A 129 -29.46 -4.61 -9.08
CA LEU A 129 -29.92 -5.96 -9.42
C LEU A 129 -30.21 -6.11 -10.91
N LYS A 130 -30.93 -5.16 -11.51
CA LYS A 130 -31.21 -5.16 -12.96
C LYS A 130 -29.93 -5.05 -13.78
N ALA A 131 -29.01 -4.16 -13.41
CA ALA A 131 -27.72 -4.02 -14.10
C ALA A 131 -26.87 -5.30 -14.01
N SER A 132 -26.93 -6.01 -12.88
CA SER A 132 -26.24 -7.30 -12.72
C SER A 132 -26.86 -8.40 -13.59
N GLU A 133 -28.19 -8.46 -13.70
CA GLU A 133 -28.88 -9.40 -14.58
C GLU A 133 -28.58 -9.14 -16.06
N GLU A 134 -28.66 -7.88 -16.50
CA GLU A 134 -28.34 -7.50 -17.87
C GLU A 134 -26.88 -7.83 -18.23
N MET A 135 -25.95 -7.61 -17.31
CA MET A 135 -24.54 -7.98 -17.50
C MET A 135 -24.38 -9.50 -17.64
N LYS A 136 -25.10 -10.30 -16.85
CA LYS A 136 -25.09 -11.76 -16.97
C LYS A 136 -25.62 -12.22 -18.31
N GLU A 137 -26.71 -11.62 -18.80
CA GLU A 137 -27.27 -11.94 -20.11
C GLU A 137 -26.29 -11.61 -21.24
N LYS A 138 -25.66 -10.43 -21.22
CA LYS A 138 -24.65 -10.04 -22.21
C LYS A 138 -23.46 -11.01 -22.25
N ILE A 139 -22.97 -11.41 -21.08
CA ILE A 139 -21.89 -12.40 -20.98
C ILE A 139 -22.34 -13.74 -21.54
N HIS A 140 -23.56 -14.18 -21.20
CA HIS A 140 -24.10 -15.46 -21.68
C HIS A 140 -24.26 -15.48 -23.20
N VAL A 141 -24.73 -14.39 -23.80
CA VAL A 141 -24.83 -14.24 -25.26
C VAL A 141 -23.46 -14.28 -25.91
N ALA A 142 -22.48 -13.51 -25.40
CA ALA A 142 -21.13 -13.50 -25.95
C ALA A 142 -20.45 -14.88 -25.89
N VAL A 143 -20.62 -15.60 -24.77
CA VAL A 143 -20.10 -16.96 -24.61
C VAL A 143 -20.81 -17.93 -25.56
N PHE A 144 -22.14 -17.81 -25.70
CA PHE A 144 -22.92 -18.65 -26.61
C PHE A 144 -22.52 -18.43 -28.07
N GLU A 145 -22.32 -17.18 -28.51
CA GLU A 145 -21.86 -16.84 -29.86
C GLU A 145 -20.47 -17.40 -30.15
N VAL A 146 -19.55 -17.34 -29.18
CA VAL A 146 -18.22 -17.93 -29.34
C VAL A 146 -18.32 -19.45 -29.46
N ASP A 147 -19.14 -20.10 -28.61
CA ASP A 147 -19.31 -21.57 -28.65
C ASP A 147 -19.98 -22.03 -29.96
N THR A 148 -21.00 -21.33 -30.45
CA THR A 148 -21.64 -21.64 -31.74
C THR A 148 -20.71 -21.41 -32.93
N ASN A 149 -19.96 -20.30 -32.95
CA ASN A 149 -18.98 -20.04 -33.99
C ASN A 149 -17.85 -21.07 -33.97
N LEU A 150 -17.39 -21.49 -32.79
CA LEU A 150 -16.35 -22.51 -32.65
C LEU A 150 -16.84 -23.88 -33.13
N ARG A 151 -18.11 -24.23 -32.85
CA ARG A 151 -18.75 -25.45 -33.37
C ARG A 151 -18.89 -25.41 -34.89
N TYR A 152 -19.40 -24.31 -35.44
CA TYR A 152 -19.51 -24.14 -36.89
C TYR A 152 -18.15 -24.24 -37.59
N PHE A 153 -17.11 -23.60 -37.03
CA PHE A 153 -15.76 -23.67 -37.58
C PHE A 153 -15.17 -25.09 -37.50
N ARG A 154 -15.49 -25.84 -36.44
CA ARG A 154 -15.10 -27.26 -36.30
C ARG A 154 -15.79 -28.14 -37.35
N ASP A 155 -17.09 -27.99 -37.52
CA ASP A 155 -17.87 -28.76 -38.49
C ASP A 155 -17.40 -28.51 -39.93
N VAL A 156 -17.00 -27.27 -40.26
CA VAL A 156 -16.43 -26.90 -41.58
C VAL A 156 -15.03 -27.49 -41.79
N VAL A 157 -14.21 -27.58 -40.75
CA VAL A 157 -12.87 -28.19 -40.84
C VAL A 157 -12.96 -29.72 -40.96
N GLU A 158 -13.88 -30.36 -40.23
CA GLU A 158 -14.09 -31.82 -40.31
C GLU A 158 -14.68 -32.23 -41.68
N SER A 159 -15.62 -31.45 -42.23
CA SER A 159 -16.20 -31.71 -43.56
C SER A 159 -15.28 -31.34 -44.75
N GLY A 160 -14.19 -30.60 -44.52
CA GLY A 160 -13.15 -30.30 -45.52
C GLY A 160 -12.02 -31.33 -45.60
N SER A 161 -12.02 -32.36 -44.75
CA SER A 161 -10.93 -33.33 -44.61
C SER A 161 -11.21 -34.74 -45.16
N ASP A 162 -12.22 -34.90 -46.03
CA ASP A 162 -12.55 -36.18 -46.67
C ASP A 162 -12.25 -36.12 -48.17
N SER A 163 -10.96 -36.16 -48.51
CA SER A 163 -10.48 -36.33 -49.89
C SER A 163 -9.00 -36.69 -49.90
N SER A 164 -8.75 -37.93 -50.33
CA SER A 164 -7.48 -38.52 -50.81
C SER A 164 -6.58 -39.16 -49.75
N ASP A 165 -6.59 -40.50 -49.70
CA ASP A 165 -5.39 -41.33 -49.60
C ASP A 165 -5.70 -42.69 -50.25
N ASP A 166 -5.31 -42.84 -51.53
CA ASP A 166 -5.28 -44.09 -52.28
C ASP A 166 -4.04 -44.93 -51.89
N ASP A 167 -4.29 -46.23 -51.70
CA ASP A 167 -3.46 -47.43 -51.91
C ASP A 167 -1.97 -47.46 -51.49
N VAL A 168 -1.62 -48.54 -50.75
CA VAL A 168 -0.59 -49.55 -51.10
C VAL A 168 -0.43 -50.58 -49.96
N SER A 169 -0.62 -51.88 -50.26
CA SER A 169 0.39 -52.96 -50.08
C SER A 169 -0.17 -54.38 -50.29
N ASP A 170 0.10 -54.90 -51.50
CA ASP A 170 0.72 -56.18 -51.88
C ASP A 170 0.67 -57.49 -51.04
N THR A 171 0.64 -58.58 -51.84
CA THR A 171 1.10 -59.99 -51.64
C THR A 171 0.10 -60.97 -51.03
N ASP A 172 0.00 -62.25 -51.41
CA ASP A 172 0.73 -63.11 -52.34
C ASP A 172 -0.18 -64.29 -52.74
N SER A 173 0.07 -64.85 -53.90
CA SER A 173 -0.44 -66.14 -54.38
C SER A 173 0.16 -67.32 -53.61
N GLY A 174 -0.66 -68.31 -53.25
CA GLY A 174 -0.20 -69.60 -52.72
C GLY A 174 -1.19 -70.73 -53.01
N ASP A 175 -0.68 -71.78 -53.64
CA ASP A 175 -1.25 -73.09 -53.98
C ASP A 175 -1.70 -73.89 -52.73
#